data_AF-A0AAN8X1M0-F1
#
_entry.id   AF-A0AAN8X1M0-F1
#
_cell.length_a   1.000
_cell.length_b   1.000
_cell.length_c   1.000
_cell.angle_alpha   90.00
_cell.angle_beta   90.00
_cell.angle_gamma   90.00
#
_symmetry.space_group_name_H-M   'P 1'
#
loop_
_entity.id
_entity.type
_entity.pdbx_description
1 polymer ?
#
loop_
_entity_poly.entity_id
_entity_poly.type
_entity_poly.pdbx_seq_one_letter_code
_entity_poly.pdbx_strand_id
1 'polypeptide(L)'
;EAALLEASQAALFPTRARAVPEMKFPYVFDNHNKAKQSAGFIAGLKMALPDGFTKTSDSIMEEVQIPISDPAPPEVGAKLIPISHLDEIGQTAFKGCKTLNRIQTVVYPVAYHSNVNMLICAPTGAGKTNIAMLTIIHQIRQHIDCGVIQKDKFK
;
A
#
# COMPACT_ATOMS: atom_id res chain seq x y z
N GLU A 1 -6.82 63.24 13.36
CA GLU A 1 -7.13 62.67 14.68
C GLU A 1 -7.87 61.33 14.62
N ALA A 2 -8.86 61.13 13.73
CA ALA A 2 -9.58 59.87 13.61
C ALA A 2 -8.69 58.63 13.37
N ALA A 3 -7.68 58.74 12.50
CA ALA A 3 -6.75 57.63 12.20
C ALA A 3 -5.83 57.25 13.38
N LEU A 4 -5.54 58.18 14.30
CA LEU A 4 -4.72 57.91 15.49
C LEU A 4 -5.52 57.19 16.57
N LEU A 5 -6.81 57.52 16.68
CA LEU A 5 -7.75 56.85 17.59
C LEU A 5 -7.98 55.40 17.16
N GLU A 6 -8.11 55.16 15.85
CA GLU A 6 -8.24 53.80 15.27
C GLU A 6 -7.00 52.94 15.53
N ALA A 7 -5.80 53.52 15.37
CA ALA A 7 -4.53 52.82 15.62
C ALA A 7 -4.33 52.45 17.10
N SER A 8 -4.84 53.27 18.04
CA SER A 8 -4.75 52.99 19.48
C SER A 8 -5.66 51.86 19.95
N GLN A 9 -6.73 51.57 19.21
CA GLN A 9 -7.73 50.55 19.55
C GLN A 9 -7.43 49.20 18.86
N ALA A 10 -6.45 49.16 17.96
CA ALA A 10 -6.01 47.93 17.31
C ALA A 10 -5.26 47.03 18.32
N ALA A 11 -5.69 45.79 18.46
CA ALA A 11 -5.02 44.81 19.32
C ALA A 11 -3.55 44.61 18.87
N LEU A 12 -2.60 44.81 19.80
CA LEU A 12 -1.16 44.71 19.56
C LEU A 12 -0.70 43.33 19.04
N PHE A 13 -1.51 42.29 19.25
CA PHE A 13 -1.25 40.95 18.76
C PHE A 13 -2.50 40.39 18.07
N PRO A 14 -2.51 40.26 16.72
CA PRO A 14 -3.64 39.65 16.03
C PRO A 14 -3.70 38.15 16.33
N THR A 15 -4.78 37.69 16.97
CA THR A 15 -5.01 36.27 17.34
C THR A 15 -5.37 35.36 16.15
N ARG A 16 -5.07 35.79 14.93
CA ARG A 16 -5.24 34.97 13.73
C ARG A 16 -4.14 35.40 12.78
N ALA A 17 -3.17 34.52 12.55
CA ALA A 17 -2.18 34.71 11.50
C ALA A 17 -2.94 35.00 10.20
N ARG A 18 -2.94 36.26 9.75
CA ARG A 18 -3.44 36.62 8.43
C ARG A 18 -2.59 35.80 7.46
N ALA A 19 -3.21 34.89 6.71
CA ALA A 19 -2.52 34.19 5.65
C ALA A 19 -1.96 35.27 4.70
N VAL A 20 -0.65 35.46 4.72
CA VAL A 20 0.02 36.34 3.76
C VAL A 20 -0.28 35.75 2.39
N PRO A 21 -0.84 36.52 1.43
CA PRO A 21 -1.09 36.01 0.10
C PRO A 21 0.23 35.50 -0.49
N GLU A 22 0.26 34.21 -0.82
CA GLU A 22 1.44 33.52 -1.30
C GLU A 22 1.89 34.17 -2.62
N MET A 23 3.07 34.80 -2.62
CA MET A 23 3.61 35.49 -3.79
C MET A 23 4.05 34.43 -4.82
N LYS A 24 3.19 34.13 -5.80
CA LYS A 24 3.46 33.16 -6.87
C LYS A 24 4.16 33.85 -8.04
N PHE A 25 5.44 33.53 -8.22
CA PHE A 25 6.21 33.98 -9.37
C PHE A 25 6.01 33.02 -10.57
N PRO A 26 5.76 33.52 -11.79
CA PRO A 26 5.34 32.69 -12.94
C PRO A 26 6.33 31.58 -13.37
N TYR A 27 7.61 31.69 -13.00
CA TYR A 27 8.68 30.77 -13.42
C TYR A 27 9.50 30.20 -12.25
N VAL A 28 8.99 30.33 -11.02
CA VAL A 28 9.64 29.77 -9.83
C VAL A 28 8.87 28.54 -9.40
N PHE A 29 9.38 27.37 -9.77
CA PHE A 29 8.80 26.09 -9.41
C PHE A 29 9.42 25.61 -8.09
N ASP A 30 8.89 26.08 -6.97
CA ASP A 30 9.27 25.56 -5.66
C ASP A 30 8.47 24.29 -5.35
N ASN A 31 9.10 23.14 -5.55
CA ASN A 31 8.52 21.83 -5.25
C ASN A 31 8.41 21.55 -3.73
N HIS A 32 9.13 22.32 -2.91
CA HIS A 32 9.24 22.14 -1.46
C HIS A 32 8.16 22.90 -0.70
N ASN A 33 7.71 24.07 -1.19
CA ASN A 33 6.67 24.85 -0.51
C ASN A 33 5.29 24.20 -0.52
N LYS A 34 4.96 23.41 -1.56
CA LYS A 34 3.70 22.64 -1.62
C LYS A 34 3.69 21.41 -0.70
N ALA A 35 4.85 20.90 -0.30
CA ALA A 35 4.97 19.71 0.54
C ALA A 35 4.83 20.00 2.05
N LYS A 36 4.96 21.27 2.47
CA LYS A 36 4.91 21.70 3.87
C LYS A 36 3.49 21.98 4.40
N GLN A 37 2.46 21.33 3.87
CA GLN A 37 1.10 21.47 4.38
C GLN A 37 0.79 20.38 5.42
N SER A 38 1.08 20.72 6.69
CA SER A 38 0.44 20.21 7.92
C SER A 38 0.53 18.70 8.23
N ALA A 39 0.84 18.38 9.49
CA ALA A 39 0.68 17.04 10.03
C ALA A 39 -0.78 16.59 9.88
N GLY A 40 -1.03 15.59 9.03
CA GLY A 40 -2.38 15.11 8.67
C GLY A 40 -2.63 15.00 7.16
N PHE A 41 -1.74 15.53 6.32
CA PHE A 41 -1.78 15.33 4.87
C PHE A 41 -0.53 14.59 4.38
N ILE A 42 -0.72 13.43 3.75
CA ILE A 42 0.31 12.80 2.93
C ILE A 42 -0.10 13.05 1.47
N ALA A 43 0.76 13.73 0.71
CA ALA A 43 0.51 14.06 -0.70
C ALA A 43 -0.80 14.84 -0.98
N GLY A 44 -1.22 15.72 -0.06
CA GLY A 44 -2.43 16.55 -0.23
C GLY A 44 -3.76 15.83 0.04
N LEU A 45 -3.72 14.57 0.50
CA LEU A 45 -4.91 13.81 0.88
C LEU A 45 -5.10 13.83 2.40
N LYS A 46 -6.33 14.12 2.83
CA LYS A 46 -6.75 14.05 4.25
C LYS A 46 -6.69 12.59 4.70
N MET A 47 -5.90 12.30 5.73
CA MET A 47 -5.86 10.97 6.34
C MET A 47 -7.24 10.61 6.92
N ALA A 48 -7.85 9.53 6.42
CA ALA A 48 -9.09 8.98 6.95
C ALA A 48 -8.75 7.77 7.83
N LEU A 49 -9.27 7.76 9.06
CA LEU A 49 -9.11 6.63 9.98
C LEU A 49 -10.31 5.68 9.85
N PRO A 50 -10.11 4.37 10.06
CA PRO A 50 -11.20 3.39 10.04
C PRO A 50 -12.25 3.67 11.12
N ASP A 51 -13.49 3.25 10.88
CA ASP A 51 -14.56 3.38 11.87
C ASP A 51 -14.19 2.65 13.19
N GLY A 52 -14.53 3.26 14.32
CA GLY A 52 -14.27 2.70 15.65
C GLY A 52 -12.85 2.96 16.20
N PHE A 53 -12.06 3.84 15.58
CA PHE A 53 -10.79 4.27 16.19
C PHE A 53 -11.02 5.10 17.46
N THR A 54 -10.15 4.95 18.45
CA THR A 54 -10.11 5.82 19.63
C THR A 54 -8.86 6.70 19.55
N LYS A 55 -9.02 7.98 19.92
CA LYS A 55 -7.92 8.95 19.98
C LYS A 55 -7.85 9.56 21.35
N THR A 56 -6.70 9.44 22.00
CA THR A 56 -6.37 10.05 23.29
C THR A 56 -5.21 11.02 23.09
N SER A 57 -5.41 12.28 23.47
CA SER A 57 -4.42 13.35 23.29
C SER A 57 -3.99 13.90 24.64
N ASP A 58 -2.71 13.76 24.94
CA ASP A 58 -2.04 14.37 26.09
C ASP A 58 -1.20 15.58 25.63
N SER A 59 -0.63 16.31 26.59
CA SER A 59 0.23 17.46 26.30
C SER A 59 1.52 17.11 25.55
N ILE A 60 1.97 15.85 25.63
CA ILE A 60 3.23 15.36 25.07
C ILE A 60 3.05 14.38 23.90
N MET A 61 1.89 13.75 23.76
CA MET A 61 1.68 12.70 22.76
C MET A 61 0.21 12.57 22.37
N GLU A 62 0.01 11.99 21.20
CA GLU A 62 -1.30 11.58 20.71
C GLU A 62 -1.25 10.07 20.44
N GLU A 63 -2.14 9.32 21.09
CA GLU A 63 -2.33 7.91 20.85
C GLU A 63 -3.59 7.70 20.00
N VAL A 64 -3.47 6.88 18.95
CA VAL A 64 -4.58 6.49 18.09
C VAL A 64 -4.61 4.97 18.05
N GLN A 65 -5.68 4.38 18.58
CA GLN A 65 -5.87 2.92 18.54
C GLN A 65 -6.79 2.56 17.37
N ILE A 66 -6.32 1.64 16.53
CA ILE A 66 -7.04 1.18 15.35
C ILE A 66 -7.58 -0.23 15.64
N PRO A 67 -8.90 -0.46 15.55
CA PRO A 67 -9.47 -1.79 15.76
C PRO A 67 -9.04 -2.77 14.65
N ILE A 68 -9.05 -4.06 14.98
CA ILE A 68 -8.79 -5.13 14.00
C ILE A 68 -9.92 -5.13 12.98
N SER A 69 -9.58 -5.20 11.69
CA SER A 69 -10.57 -5.28 10.62
C SER A 69 -11.27 -6.63 10.59
N ASP A 70 -12.57 -6.62 10.30
CA ASP A 70 -13.34 -7.85 10.10
C ASP A 70 -12.81 -8.66 8.91
N PRO A 71 -12.83 -10.00 9.00
CA PRO A 71 -12.39 -10.85 7.90
C PRO A 71 -13.32 -10.72 6.68
N ALA A 72 -12.74 -10.69 5.49
CA ALA A 72 -13.51 -10.58 4.25
C ALA A 72 -14.48 -11.78 4.05
N PRO A 73 -15.69 -11.57 3.49
CA PRO A 73 -16.68 -12.62 3.26
C PRO A 73 -16.08 -13.80 2.49
N PRO A 74 -16.36 -15.07 2.83
CA PRO A 74 -15.58 -16.22 2.37
C PRO A 74 -15.74 -16.61 0.90
N GLU A 75 -16.65 -16.00 0.14
CA GLU A 75 -17.06 -16.49 -1.20
C GLU A 75 -15.92 -16.56 -2.22
N VAL A 76 -15.10 -15.52 -2.33
CA VAL A 76 -14.00 -15.47 -3.31
C VAL A 76 -12.78 -16.24 -2.80
N GLY A 77 -12.39 -17.34 -3.44
CA GLY A 77 -11.26 -18.15 -2.98
C GLY A 77 -11.60 -19.07 -1.80
N ALA A 78 -12.88 -19.45 -1.64
CA ALA A 78 -13.34 -20.37 -0.61
C ALA A 78 -12.66 -21.76 -0.68
N LYS A 79 -12.43 -22.26 -1.89
CA LYS A 79 -11.80 -23.57 -2.13
C LYS A 79 -10.30 -23.41 -2.33
N LEU A 80 -9.55 -23.60 -1.26
CA LEU A 80 -8.08 -23.56 -1.30
C LEU A 80 -7.52 -24.65 -2.21
N ILE A 81 -6.45 -24.32 -2.94
CA ILE A 81 -5.76 -25.28 -3.80
C ILE A 81 -4.73 -26.04 -2.96
N PRO A 82 -4.85 -27.36 -2.79
CA PRO A 82 -3.80 -28.17 -2.18
C PRO A 82 -2.55 -28.19 -3.08
N ILE A 83 -1.38 -28.25 -2.45
CA ILE A 83 -0.10 -28.29 -3.17
C ILE A 83 0.00 -29.53 -4.06
N SER A 84 -0.70 -30.61 -3.72
CA SER A 84 -0.81 -31.81 -4.55
C SER A 84 -1.43 -31.59 -5.94
N HIS A 85 -2.10 -30.47 -6.19
CA HIS A 85 -2.58 -30.12 -7.54
C HIS A 85 -1.52 -29.46 -8.42
N LEU A 86 -0.40 -29.01 -7.86
CA LEU A 86 0.72 -28.49 -8.65
C LEU A 86 1.47 -29.67 -9.29
N ASP A 87 2.27 -29.38 -10.31
CA ASP A 87 3.16 -30.39 -10.89
C ASP A 87 4.37 -30.66 -9.97
N GLU A 88 5.22 -31.61 -10.33
CA GLU A 88 6.35 -32.05 -9.49
C GLU A 88 7.29 -30.90 -9.12
N ILE A 89 7.53 -29.96 -10.04
CA ILE A 89 8.39 -28.79 -9.83
C ILE A 89 7.71 -27.83 -8.84
N GLY A 90 6.42 -27.57 -9.01
CA GLY A 90 5.63 -26.77 -8.08
C GLY A 90 5.58 -27.39 -6.68
N GLN A 91 5.30 -28.69 -6.59
CA GLN A 91 5.29 -29.43 -5.32
C GLN A 91 6.65 -29.38 -4.62
N THR A 92 7.74 -29.46 -5.38
CA THR A 92 9.10 -29.33 -4.86
C THR A 92 9.35 -27.93 -4.30
N ALA A 93 8.94 -26.89 -5.02
CA ALA A 93 9.14 -25.51 -4.58
C ALA A 93 8.29 -25.14 -3.34
N PHE A 94 7.10 -25.73 -3.20
CA PHE A 94 6.21 -25.54 -2.05
C PHE A 94 6.29 -26.68 -1.02
N LYS A 95 7.41 -27.38 -0.95
CA LYS A 95 7.61 -28.48 0.00
C LYS A 95 7.38 -28.01 1.44
N GLY A 96 6.52 -28.72 2.17
CA GLY A 96 6.12 -28.38 3.54
C GLY A 96 4.84 -27.54 3.63
N CYS A 97 4.33 -27.00 2.52
CA CYS A 97 3.01 -26.39 2.46
C CYS A 97 1.95 -27.44 2.11
N LYS A 98 0.78 -27.36 2.76
CA LYS A 98 -0.36 -28.25 2.46
C LYS A 98 -1.28 -27.66 1.39
N THR A 99 -1.54 -26.36 1.49
CA THR A 99 -2.46 -25.62 0.61
C THR A 99 -1.92 -24.22 0.34
N LEU A 100 -2.34 -23.63 -0.78
CA LEU A 100 -2.21 -22.20 -1.05
C LEU A 100 -3.23 -21.42 -0.20
N ASN A 101 -2.85 -20.24 0.26
CA ASN A 101 -3.78 -19.37 0.97
C ASN A 101 -4.86 -18.80 0.02
N ARG A 102 -5.81 -18.05 0.58
CA ARG A 102 -6.96 -17.51 -0.16
C ARG A 102 -6.54 -16.61 -1.34
N ILE A 103 -5.64 -15.66 -1.12
CA ILE A 103 -5.20 -14.72 -2.17
C ILE A 103 -4.37 -15.47 -3.22
N GLN A 104 -3.48 -16.35 -2.80
CA GLN A 104 -2.67 -17.21 -3.67
C GLN A 104 -3.55 -18.10 -4.55
N THR A 105 -4.64 -18.65 -3.99
CA THR A 105 -5.61 -19.47 -4.72
C THR A 105 -6.30 -18.68 -5.83
N VAL A 106 -6.72 -17.44 -5.54
CA VAL A 106 -7.40 -16.57 -6.52
C VAL A 106 -6.49 -16.25 -7.70
N VAL A 107 -5.21 -15.96 -7.45
CA VAL A 107 -4.26 -15.58 -8.50
C VAL A 107 -3.61 -16.78 -9.19
N TYR A 108 -3.71 -17.99 -8.63
CA TYR A 108 -3.05 -19.19 -9.14
C TYR A 108 -3.28 -19.45 -10.65
N PRO A 109 -4.51 -19.35 -11.20
CA PRO A 109 -4.74 -19.56 -12.63
C PRO A 109 -3.92 -18.61 -13.52
N VAL A 110 -3.71 -17.37 -13.07
CA VAL A 110 -2.95 -16.37 -13.82
C VAL A 110 -1.45 -16.52 -13.55
N ALA A 111 -1.07 -16.63 -12.28
CA ALA A 111 0.33 -16.66 -11.85
C ALA A 111 1.08 -17.92 -12.28
N TYR A 112 0.38 -19.06 -12.38
CA TYR A 112 1.00 -20.37 -12.56
C TYR A 112 0.74 -21.00 -13.94
N HIS A 113 -0.19 -20.44 -14.73
CA HIS A 113 -0.58 -20.96 -16.04
C HIS A 113 -0.61 -19.92 -17.17
N SER A 114 -0.29 -18.66 -16.89
CA SER A 114 -0.32 -17.59 -17.91
C SER A 114 0.93 -16.72 -17.88
N ASN A 115 1.24 -16.08 -19.01
CA ASN A 115 2.32 -15.09 -19.14
C ASN A 115 1.79 -13.65 -19.07
N VAL A 116 0.61 -13.44 -18.48
CA VAL A 116 -0.01 -12.11 -18.41
C VAL A 116 0.58 -11.32 -17.23
N ASN A 117 0.87 -10.03 -17.47
CA ASN A 117 1.30 -9.12 -16.41
C ASN A 117 0.19 -8.95 -15.38
N MET A 118 0.55 -9.04 -14.10
CA MET A 118 -0.41 -9.00 -13.00
C MET A 118 0.07 -8.02 -11.91
N LEU A 119 -0.86 -7.19 -11.41
CA LEU A 119 -0.64 -6.31 -10.26
C LEU A 119 -1.40 -6.85 -9.05
N ILE A 120 -0.70 -7.10 -7.94
CA ILE A 120 -1.30 -7.58 -6.69
C ILE A 120 -1.08 -6.57 -5.58
N CYS A 121 -2.16 -5.93 -5.15
CA CYS A 121 -2.18 -5.05 -3.98
C CYS A 121 -2.76 -5.82 -2.80
N ALA A 122 -1.89 -6.27 -1.89
CA ALA A 122 -2.28 -7.02 -0.70
C ALA A 122 -1.44 -6.58 0.51
N PRO A 123 -1.95 -6.69 1.75
CA PRO A 123 -1.24 -6.27 2.95
C PRO A 123 0.04 -7.09 3.20
N THR A 124 0.89 -6.62 4.10
CA THR A 124 2.02 -7.41 4.62
C THR A 124 1.50 -8.70 5.25
N GLY A 125 2.26 -9.80 5.11
CA GLY A 125 1.83 -11.12 5.60
C GLY A 125 0.79 -11.84 4.73
N ALA A 126 0.21 -11.21 3.71
CA ALA A 126 -0.77 -11.84 2.80
C ALA A 126 -0.19 -12.97 1.90
N GLY A 127 1.13 -13.19 1.93
CA GLY A 127 1.79 -14.25 1.15
C GLY A 127 2.15 -13.86 -0.28
N LYS A 128 2.38 -12.56 -0.55
CA LYS A 128 2.84 -12.05 -1.85
C LYS A 128 4.13 -12.74 -2.36
N THR A 129 5.03 -13.10 -1.46
CA THR A 129 6.27 -13.82 -1.79
C THR A 129 6.02 -15.16 -2.47
N ASN A 130 5.05 -15.94 -1.98
CA ASN A 130 4.68 -17.22 -2.61
C ASN A 130 4.01 -16.98 -3.97
N ILE A 131 3.31 -15.86 -4.16
CA ILE A 131 2.74 -15.52 -5.46
C ILE A 131 3.85 -15.22 -6.48
N ALA A 132 4.88 -14.47 -6.08
CA ALA A 132 6.06 -14.29 -6.92
C ALA A 132 6.78 -15.62 -7.20
N MET A 133 6.81 -16.53 -6.22
CA MET A 133 7.37 -17.86 -6.43
C MET A 133 6.57 -18.66 -7.48
N LEU A 134 5.23 -18.58 -7.49
CA LEU A 134 4.40 -19.21 -8.53
C LEU A 134 4.77 -18.72 -9.94
N THR A 135 4.99 -17.42 -10.13
CA THR A 135 5.36 -16.87 -11.44
C THR A 135 6.78 -17.25 -11.85
N ILE A 136 7.72 -17.31 -10.90
CA ILE A 136 9.09 -17.78 -11.15
C ILE A 136 9.07 -19.25 -11.58
N ILE A 137 8.33 -20.12 -10.89
CA ILE A 137 8.21 -21.54 -11.25
C ILE A 137 7.59 -21.68 -12.63
N HIS A 138 6.56 -20.91 -12.95
CA HIS A 138 5.95 -20.90 -14.29
C HIS A 138 6.97 -20.59 -15.40
N GLN A 139 7.87 -19.64 -15.18
CA GLN A 139 8.96 -19.34 -16.13
C GLN A 139 9.99 -20.47 -16.22
N ILE A 140 10.37 -21.05 -15.08
CA ILE A 140 11.29 -22.20 -15.05
C ILE A 140 10.72 -23.38 -15.82
N ARG A 141 9.44 -23.70 -15.62
CA ARG A 141 8.74 -24.81 -16.30
C ARG A 141 8.70 -24.66 -17.82
N GLN A 142 8.63 -23.43 -18.33
CA GLN A 142 8.67 -23.16 -19.78
C GLN A 142 10.06 -23.43 -20.40
N HIS A 143 11.11 -23.49 -19.59
CA HIS A 143 12.51 -23.61 -20.05
C HIS A 143 13.20 -24.85 -19.45
N ILE A 144 12.43 -25.86 -19.04
CA ILE A 144 12.94 -27.17 -18.63
C ILE A 144 12.78 -28.15 -19.78
N ASP A 145 13.86 -28.87 -20.06
CA ASP A 145 13.88 -29.95 -21.04
C ASP A 145 14.62 -31.14 -20.44
N CYS A 146 13.99 -32.33 -20.44
CA CYS A 146 14.51 -33.54 -19.81
C CYS A 146 15.04 -33.35 -18.37
N GLY A 147 14.41 -32.47 -17.58
CA GLY A 147 14.80 -32.17 -16.20
C GLY A 147 15.99 -31.20 -16.06
N VAL A 148 16.51 -30.65 -17.17
CA VAL A 148 17.60 -29.67 -17.16
C VAL A 148 17.04 -28.29 -17.53
N ILE A 149 17.41 -27.28 -16.73
CA ILE A 149 17.03 -25.88 -16.97
C ILE A 149 17.91 -25.29 -18.08
N GLN A 150 17.28 -24.83 -19.15
CA GLN A 150 17.95 -24.24 -20.30
C GLN A 150 18.25 -22.76 -20.07
N LYS A 151 19.38 -22.48 -19.39
CA LYS A 151 19.80 -21.12 -18.99
C LYS A 151 19.91 -20.13 -20.15
N ASP A 152 20.28 -20.61 -21.33
CA ASP A 152 20.49 -19.77 -22.52
C ASP A 152 19.18 -19.37 -23.22
N LYS A 153 18.05 -19.96 -22.83
CA LYS A 153 16.75 -19.70 -23.47
C LYS A 153 15.86 -18.73 -22.70
N PHE A 154 16.26 -18.30 -21.51
CA PHE A 154 15.56 -17.23 -20.81
C PHE A 154 15.76 -15.91 -21.57
N LYS A 155 14.66 -15.23 -21.91
CA LYS A 155 14.66 -13.92 -22.57
C LYS A 155 14.67 -12.78 -21.56
#